data_AF-A0A8C0M8U7-F1
#
_entry.id   AF-A0A8C0M8U7-F1
#
_cell.length_a   1.000
_cell.length_b   1.000
_cell.length_c   1.000
_cell.angle_alpha   90.00
_cell.angle_beta   90.00
_cell.angle_gamma   90.00
#
_symmetry.space_group_name_H-M   'P 1'
#
loop_
_entity.id
_entity.type
_entity.pdbx_description
1 polymer ?
#
loop_
_entity_poly.entity_id
_entity_poly.type
_entity_poly.pdbx_seq_one_letter_code
_entity_poly.pdbx_strand_id
1 'polypeptide(L)'
;MLALLGLSQALNILLELQGLAPAEVSAVCEKRNFNVAHGLAWSYFIGYLRLILPGLPARIQHYNNMLQGIGSHRLHILFPLDCGVPDDLSVVDPNIRFLYELPQQSANRAGIKRRVYTNSVYELLEKGQPAGICVLEYATPLQTLFAMSQDGRAGFSREDRLEQAKLFCRTLEDILADAPELQNNCRLIVYQEPAEGSSFSLSQEILRHLRQEEREVTMGSMDTSIVPTSSTLSQEPNLFISGLEQPLPLRTDIF
;
A
#
# COMPACT_ATOMS: atom_id res chain seq x y z
N MET A 1 -18.69 -34.08 37.44
CA MET A 1 -17.70 -34.35 36.38
C MET A 1 -17.75 -33.29 35.28
N LEU A 2 -18.86 -33.10 34.55
CA LEU A 2 -18.93 -32.10 33.47
C LEU A 2 -18.68 -30.64 33.94
N ALA A 3 -19.22 -30.24 35.08
CA ALA A 3 -19.02 -28.88 35.60
C ALA A 3 -17.54 -28.57 35.94
N LEU A 4 -16.81 -29.57 36.46
CA LEU A 4 -15.38 -29.43 36.80
C LEU A 4 -14.52 -29.38 35.53
N LEU A 5 -14.89 -30.17 34.50
CA LEU A 5 -14.25 -30.14 33.20
C LEU A 5 -14.47 -28.78 32.52
N GLY A 6 -15.69 -28.23 32.61
CA GLY A 6 -16.03 -26.90 32.10
C GLY A 6 -15.25 -25.79 32.79
N LEU A 7 -15.14 -25.82 34.13
CA LEU A 7 -14.31 -24.87 34.88
C LEU A 7 -12.82 -25.00 34.54
N SER A 8 -12.32 -26.22 34.36
CA SER A 8 -10.93 -26.44 33.94
C SER A 8 -10.63 -25.90 32.55
N GLN A 9 -11.53 -26.09 31.58
CA GLN A 9 -11.37 -25.52 30.24
C GLN A 9 -11.49 -24.00 30.26
N ALA A 10 -12.43 -23.46 31.03
CA ALA A 10 -12.57 -22.01 31.20
C ALA A 10 -11.31 -21.39 31.81
N LEU A 11 -10.70 -22.04 32.82
CA LEU A 11 -9.43 -21.61 33.40
C LEU A 11 -8.27 -21.69 32.39
N ASN A 12 -8.19 -22.76 31.59
CA ASN A 12 -7.15 -22.89 30.56
C ASN A 12 -7.23 -21.78 29.50
N ILE A 13 -8.44 -21.40 29.09
CA ILE A 13 -8.66 -20.30 28.15
C ILE A 13 -8.36 -18.95 28.82
N LEU A 14 -8.89 -18.73 30.03
CA LEU A 14 -8.74 -17.46 30.74
C LEU A 14 -7.28 -17.16 31.11
N LEU A 15 -6.50 -18.20 31.40
CA LEU A 15 -5.07 -18.09 31.74
C LEU A 15 -4.15 -18.23 30.51
N GLU A 16 -4.70 -18.29 29.29
CA GLU A 16 -3.96 -18.44 28.03
C GLU A 16 -2.99 -19.64 27.99
N LEU A 17 -3.27 -20.69 28.78
CA LEU A 17 -2.44 -21.89 28.89
C LEU A 17 -2.47 -22.76 27.61
N GLN A 18 -3.29 -22.38 26.63
CA GLN A 18 -3.40 -23.02 25.31
C GLN A 18 -2.56 -22.32 24.22
N GLY A 19 -1.75 -21.32 24.58
CA GLY A 19 -0.81 -20.69 23.66
C GLY A 19 0.22 -21.69 23.13
N LEU A 20 0.43 -21.70 21.81
CA LEU A 20 1.48 -22.51 21.18
C LEU A 20 2.86 -21.99 21.60
N ALA A 21 3.81 -22.90 21.82
CA ALA A 21 5.19 -22.52 22.04
C ALA A 21 5.78 -21.85 20.78
N PRO A 22 6.79 -20.96 20.91
CA PRO A 22 7.38 -20.29 19.75
C PRO A 22 7.88 -21.24 18.65
N ALA A 23 8.40 -22.41 19.02
CA ALA A 23 8.83 -23.44 18.08
C ALA A 23 7.65 -24.08 17.34
N GLU A 24 6.50 -24.27 18.00
CA GLU A 24 5.28 -24.80 17.38
C GLU A 24 4.69 -23.77 16.42
N VAL A 25 4.70 -22.48 16.79
CA VAL A 25 4.34 -21.38 15.89
C VAL A 25 5.26 -21.34 14.67
N SER A 26 6.59 -21.42 14.86
CA SER A 26 7.56 -21.46 13.75
C SER A 26 7.30 -22.65 12.82
N ALA A 27 7.10 -23.84 13.38
CA ALA A 27 6.81 -25.03 12.60
C ALA A 27 5.52 -24.89 11.77
N VAL A 28 4.48 -24.27 12.33
CA VAL A 28 3.23 -23.97 11.60
C VAL A 28 3.46 -22.94 10.50
N CYS A 29 4.19 -21.86 10.79
CA CYS A 29 4.51 -20.80 9.85
C CYS A 29 5.38 -21.26 8.68
N GLU A 30 6.40 -22.07 8.96
CA GLU A 30 7.27 -22.69 7.96
C GLU A 30 6.49 -23.68 7.10
N LYS A 31 5.69 -24.56 7.72
CA LYS A 31 4.88 -25.55 7.00
C LYS A 31 3.87 -24.91 6.05
N ARG A 32 3.35 -23.73 6.39
CA ARG A 32 2.36 -22.99 5.59
C ARG A 32 2.94 -21.82 4.79
N ASN A 33 4.27 -21.69 4.73
CA ASN A 33 4.97 -20.63 3.99
C ASN A 33 4.49 -19.20 4.34
N PHE A 34 4.01 -18.95 5.56
CA PHE A 34 3.42 -17.67 5.98
C PHE A 34 4.40 -16.48 6.02
N ASN A 35 5.70 -16.77 5.97
CA ASN A 35 6.75 -15.75 6.05
C ASN A 35 7.00 -15.04 4.71
N VAL A 36 6.53 -15.60 3.58
CA VAL A 36 6.79 -15.05 2.24
C VAL A 36 6.11 -13.69 2.08
N ALA A 37 4.81 -13.60 2.37
CA ALA A 37 4.04 -12.37 2.25
C ALA A 37 4.64 -11.21 3.06
N HIS A 38 5.06 -11.46 4.30
CA HIS A 38 5.70 -10.46 5.15
C HIS A 38 7.00 -9.93 4.56
N GLY A 39 7.87 -10.84 4.09
CA GLY A 39 9.13 -10.47 3.43
C GLY A 39 8.89 -9.64 2.17
N LEU A 40 7.90 -10.02 1.36
CA LEU A 40 7.51 -9.28 0.16
C LEU A 40 6.95 -7.89 0.47
N ALA A 41 6.11 -7.75 1.51
CA ALA A 41 5.57 -6.48 1.97
C ALA A 41 6.68 -5.50 2.37
N TRP A 42 7.57 -5.92 3.26
CA TRP A 42 8.71 -5.10 3.69
C TRP A 42 9.69 -4.80 2.56
N SER A 43 9.98 -5.78 1.70
CA SER A 43 10.83 -5.59 0.54
C SER A 43 10.25 -4.55 -0.42
N TYR A 44 8.95 -4.60 -0.69
CA TYR A 44 8.27 -3.63 -1.57
C TYR A 44 8.23 -2.25 -0.95
N PHE A 45 7.90 -2.16 0.35
CA PHE A 45 7.86 -0.89 1.05
C PHE A 45 9.24 -0.22 1.13
N ILE A 46 10.24 -0.89 1.70
CA ILE A 46 11.59 -0.34 1.90
C ILE A 46 12.35 -0.23 0.57
N GLY A 47 12.19 -1.21 -0.30
CA GLY A 47 12.92 -1.32 -1.56
C GLY A 47 12.43 -0.36 -2.64
N TYR A 48 11.19 0.10 -2.54
CA TYR A 48 10.52 0.86 -3.60
C TYR A 48 9.63 2.00 -3.06
N LEU A 49 8.53 1.70 -2.34
CA LEU A 49 7.55 2.73 -1.97
C LEU A 49 8.15 3.88 -1.15
N ARG A 50 8.98 3.56 -0.15
CA ARG A 50 9.68 4.56 0.69
C ARG A 50 10.61 5.46 -0.13
N LEU A 51 11.05 5.02 -1.30
CA LEU A 51 11.88 5.81 -2.21
C LEU A 51 11.03 6.71 -3.09
N ILE A 52 9.97 6.17 -3.69
CA ILE A 52 9.22 6.86 -4.75
C ILE A 52 8.11 7.78 -4.23
N LEU A 53 7.45 7.43 -3.12
CA LEU A 53 6.29 8.17 -2.62
C LEU A 53 6.59 9.59 -2.10
N PRO A 54 7.72 9.89 -1.42
CA PRO A 54 7.98 11.25 -0.93
C PRO A 54 8.05 12.32 -2.02
N GLY A 55 8.60 11.99 -3.19
CA GLY A 55 8.76 12.91 -4.31
C GLY A 55 7.60 12.89 -5.32
N LEU A 56 6.67 11.96 -5.16
CA LEU A 56 5.61 11.72 -6.13
C LEU A 56 4.65 12.91 -6.30
N PRO A 57 4.13 13.56 -5.23
CA PRO A 57 3.20 14.68 -5.39
C PRO A 57 3.80 15.83 -6.22
N ALA A 58 5.08 16.14 -6.02
CA ALA A 58 5.78 17.16 -6.79
C ALA A 58 5.93 16.79 -8.28
N ARG A 59 6.23 15.51 -8.57
CA ARG A 59 6.30 14.98 -9.94
C ARG A 59 4.95 15.04 -10.65
N ILE A 60 3.86 14.74 -9.93
CA ILE A 60 2.50 14.84 -10.46
C ILE A 60 2.11 16.31 -10.67
N GLN A 61 2.36 17.19 -9.70
CA GLN A 61 1.97 18.61 -9.78
C GLN A 61 2.61 19.33 -10.97
N HIS A 62 3.88 19.02 -11.26
CA HIS A 62 4.56 19.56 -12.44
C HIS A 62 3.79 19.27 -13.74
N TYR A 63 3.12 18.11 -13.83
CA TYR A 63 2.33 17.70 -14.99
C TYR A 63 0.86 18.11 -14.92
N ASN A 64 0.23 18.11 -13.74
CA ASN A 64 -1.15 18.57 -13.59
C ASN A 64 -1.32 20.04 -13.97
N ASN A 65 -0.29 20.86 -13.77
CA ASN A 65 -0.26 22.25 -14.27
C ASN A 65 -0.31 22.31 -15.81
N MET A 66 0.12 21.27 -16.53
CA MET A 66 -0.03 21.14 -17.98
C MET A 66 -1.39 20.55 -18.39
N LEU A 67 -2.00 19.71 -17.55
CA LEU A 67 -3.26 19.00 -17.82
C LEU A 67 -4.52 19.63 -17.18
N GLN A 68 -4.47 20.90 -16.76
CA GLN A 68 -5.63 21.63 -16.22
C GLN A 68 -6.25 21.03 -14.94
N GLY A 69 -5.47 20.31 -14.13
CA GLY A 69 -5.88 19.91 -12.78
C GLY A 69 -6.80 18.69 -12.67
N ILE A 70 -7.01 17.94 -13.75
CA ILE A 70 -7.84 16.72 -13.74
C ILE A 70 -6.93 15.51 -13.51
N GLY A 71 -6.70 15.13 -12.25
CA GLY A 71 -5.98 13.90 -11.95
C GLY A 71 -5.70 13.71 -10.46
N SER A 72 -5.79 12.46 -9.99
CA SER A 72 -5.44 12.13 -8.61
C SER A 72 -3.95 12.39 -8.34
N HIS A 73 -3.65 12.85 -7.13
CA HIS A 73 -2.29 13.10 -6.65
C HIS A 73 -1.63 11.86 -6.04
N ARG A 74 -2.29 10.70 -6.11
CA ARG A 74 -1.83 9.45 -5.52
C ARG A 74 -1.36 8.46 -6.58
N LEU A 75 -0.44 7.59 -6.16
CA LEU A 75 -0.14 6.36 -6.88
C LEU A 75 -1.20 5.31 -6.62
N HIS A 76 -1.87 4.82 -7.65
CA HIS A 76 -2.83 3.72 -7.55
C HIS A 76 -2.09 2.42 -7.81
N ILE A 77 -2.09 1.55 -6.81
CA ILE A 77 -1.40 0.26 -6.89
C ILE A 77 -2.45 -0.83 -6.98
N LEU A 78 -2.43 -1.56 -8.09
CA LEU A 78 -3.35 -2.66 -8.37
C LEU A 78 -2.91 -3.94 -7.65
N PHE A 79 -3.85 -4.54 -6.92
CA PHE A 79 -3.69 -5.79 -6.18
C PHE A 79 -4.68 -6.86 -6.67
N PRO A 80 -4.43 -7.48 -7.83
CA PRO A 80 -5.18 -8.64 -8.29
C PRO A 80 -4.92 -9.84 -7.39
N LEU A 81 -5.92 -10.31 -6.65
CA LEU A 81 -5.78 -11.42 -5.69
C LEU A 81 -5.50 -12.77 -6.35
N ASP A 82 -5.77 -12.90 -7.65
CA ASP A 82 -5.37 -14.08 -8.43
C ASP A 82 -3.87 -14.07 -8.81
N CYS A 83 -3.17 -12.97 -8.52
CA CYS A 83 -1.78 -12.68 -8.87
C CYS A 83 -1.50 -12.57 -10.38
N GLY A 84 -2.53 -12.38 -11.20
CA GLY A 84 -2.36 -12.06 -12.61
C GLY A 84 -1.82 -10.64 -12.77
N VAL A 85 -0.56 -10.50 -13.18
CA VAL A 85 0.10 -9.20 -13.41
C VAL A 85 0.56 -9.12 -14.86
N PRO A 86 -0.31 -8.69 -15.79
CA PRO A 86 0.05 -8.47 -17.19
C PRO A 86 0.98 -7.26 -17.35
N ASP A 87 1.81 -7.29 -18.40
CA ASP A 87 2.78 -6.21 -18.67
C ASP A 87 2.14 -4.95 -19.28
N ASP A 88 0.97 -5.09 -19.92
CA ASP A 88 0.26 -4.00 -20.60
C ASP A 88 -1.21 -3.90 -20.15
N LEU A 89 -1.51 -2.84 -19.40
CA LEU A 89 -2.85 -2.53 -18.92
C LEU A 89 -3.87 -2.25 -20.04
N SER A 90 -3.42 -1.77 -21.20
CA SER A 90 -4.31 -1.51 -22.34
C SER A 90 -4.79 -2.80 -23.01
N VAL A 91 -4.08 -3.92 -22.82
CA VAL A 91 -4.53 -5.25 -23.25
C VAL A 91 -5.56 -5.82 -22.28
N VAL A 92 -5.44 -5.51 -20.98
CA VAL A 92 -6.33 -5.99 -19.93
C VAL A 92 -7.71 -5.33 -20.02
N ASP A 93 -7.74 -4.01 -20.19
CA ASP A 93 -8.98 -3.26 -20.40
C ASP A 93 -8.69 -2.13 -21.43
N PRO A 94 -9.31 -2.14 -22.62
CA PRO A 94 -9.05 -1.14 -23.67
C PRO A 94 -9.51 0.29 -23.29
N ASN A 95 -10.25 0.43 -22.19
CA ASN A 95 -10.60 1.72 -21.61
C ASN A 95 -9.47 2.30 -20.74
N ILE A 96 -8.38 1.56 -20.50
CA ILE A 96 -7.18 2.04 -19.83
C ILE A 96 -6.14 2.35 -20.90
N ARG A 97 -5.84 3.62 -21.11
CA ARG A 97 -4.93 4.08 -22.17
C ARG A 97 -3.70 4.72 -21.57
N PHE A 98 -2.52 4.21 -21.94
CA PHE A 98 -1.27 4.87 -21.59
C PHE A 98 -1.24 6.29 -22.18
N LEU A 99 -0.87 7.27 -21.36
CA LEU A 99 -0.66 8.65 -21.79
C LEU A 99 0.83 8.96 -21.91
N TYR A 100 1.55 8.89 -20.79
CA TYR A 100 2.98 9.22 -20.72
C TYR A 100 3.61 8.73 -19.41
N GLU A 101 4.94 8.81 -19.33
CA GLU A 101 5.71 8.55 -18.11
C GLU A 101 5.87 9.84 -17.29
N LEU A 102 5.74 9.74 -15.96
CA LEU A 102 6.15 10.83 -15.05
C LEU A 102 7.67 11.03 -15.11
N PRO A 103 8.18 12.22 -14.74
CA PRO A 103 9.62 12.48 -14.67
C PRO A 103 10.33 11.41 -13.87
N GLN A 104 11.46 10.97 -14.40
CA GLN A 104 12.26 9.93 -13.79
C GLN A 104 12.79 10.38 -12.43
N GLN A 105 12.70 9.48 -11.46
CA GLN A 105 13.42 9.61 -10.21
C GLN A 105 14.64 8.70 -10.27
N SER A 106 15.80 9.17 -9.82
CA SER A 106 16.99 8.32 -9.77
C SER A 106 17.72 8.41 -8.44
N ALA A 107 18.33 7.29 -8.03
CA ALA A 107 19.11 7.19 -6.81
C ALA A 107 20.25 6.17 -6.97
N ASN A 108 21.33 6.36 -6.21
CA ASN A 108 22.37 5.32 -6.09
C ASN A 108 21.89 4.27 -5.08
N ARG A 109 21.85 2.99 -5.46
CA ARG A 109 21.28 1.91 -4.64
C ARG A 109 22.05 0.62 -4.83
N ALA A 110 22.46 -0.04 -3.74
CA ALA A 110 23.10 -1.36 -3.77
C ALA A 110 24.26 -1.47 -4.81
N GLY A 111 25.13 -0.45 -4.85
CA GLY A 111 26.24 -0.37 -5.82
C GLY A 111 25.86 0.08 -7.23
N ILE A 112 24.57 0.18 -7.55
CA ILE A 112 24.06 0.67 -8.84
C ILE A 112 24.02 2.19 -8.83
N LYS A 113 24.76 2.83 -9.74
CA LYS A 113 24.73 4.29 -9.91
C LYS A 113 23.52 4.70 -10.74
N ARG A 114 22.81 5.76 -10.29
CA ARG A 114 21.65 6.34 -10.98
C ARG A 114 20.59 5.30 -11.38
N ARG A 115 20.21 4.42 -10.46
CA ARG A 115 19.07 3.51 -10.68
C ARG A 115 17.82 4.36 -10.89
N VAL A 116 17.13 4.12 -12.00
CA VAL A 116 15.94 4.89 -12.42
C VAL A 116 14.67 4.20 -11.92
N TYR A 117 13.73 5.02 -11.48
CA TYR A 117 12.37 4.65 -11.10
C TYR A 117 11.41 5.51 -11.92
N THR A 118 10.46 4.85 -12.57
CA THR A 118 9.49 5.47 -13.47
C THR A 118 8.08 5.03 -13.05
N ASN A 119 7.11 5.92 -13.20
CA ASN A 119 5.69 5.62 -13.04
C ASN A 119 4.96 6.07 -14.29
N SER A 120 3.92 5.33 -14.66
CA SER A 120 3.12 5.57 -15.87
C SER A 120 1.80 6.24 -15.52
N VAL A 121 1.37 7.17 -16.39
CA VAL A 121 0.09 7.86 -16.30
C VAL A 121 -0.86 7.28 -17.34
N TYR A 122 -2.09 7.03 -16.92
CA TYR A 122 -3.13 6.45 -17.76
C TYR A 122 -4.39 7.32 -17.77
N GLU A 123 -5.01 7.41 -18.94
CA GLU A 123 -6.37 7.90 -19.14
C GLU A 123 -7.34 6.73 -19.00
N LEU A 124 -8.43 6.95 -18.27
CA LEU A 124 -9.52 6.00 -18.10
C LEU A 124 -10.73 6.50 -18.88
N LEU A 125 -11.33 5.62 -19.67
CA LEU A 125 -12.53 5.93 -20.44
C LEU A 125 -13.79 5.38 -19.78
N GLU A 126 -14.87 6.13 -19.89
CA GLU A 126 -16.23 5.66 -19.61
C GLU A 126 -17.09 5.99 -20.83
N LYS A 127 -17.70 4.96 -21.43
CA LYS A 127 -18.52 5.09 -22.66
C LYS A 127 -17.77 5.79 -23.81
N GLY A 128 -16.46 5.53 -23.91
CA GLY A 128 -15.59 6.08 -24.95
C GLY A 128 -15.16 7.53 -24.76
N GLN A 129 -15.48 8.16 -23.63
CA GLN A 129 -15.04 9.51 -23.27
C GLN A 129 -14.06 9.46 -22.09
N PRO A 130 -13.06 10.36 -22.02
CA PRO A 130 -12.18 10.50 -20.86
C PRO A 130 -12.98 10.76 -19.59
N ALA A 131 -12.77 9.94 -18.57
CA ALA A 131 -13.48 9.97 -17.30
C ALA A 131 -12.55 10.14 -16.09
N GLY A 132 -11.25 9.91 -16.26
CA GLY A 132 -10.26 10.13 -15.21
C GLY A 132 -8.83 9.96 -15.72
N ILE A 133 -7.88 10.55 -14.99
CA ILE A 133 -6.44 10.39 -15.23
C ILE A 133 -5.80 9.99 -13.90
N CYS A 134 -4.93 8.98 -13.93
CA CYS A 134 -4.26 8.51 -12.72
C CYS A 134 -2.87 7.96 -12.99
N VAL A 135 -2.01 8.01 -11.97
CA VAL A 135 -0.77 7.24 -11.92
C VAL A 135 -1.13 5.84 -11.45
N LEU A 136 -0.78 4.83 -12.24
CA LEU A 136 -1.26 3.46 -12.04
C LEU A 136 -0.14 2.45 -12.28
N GLU A 137 -0.05 1.44 -11.42
CA GLU A 137 0.88 0.31 -11.57
C GLU A 137 0.38 -0.94 -10.83
N TYR A 138 0.91 -2.10 -11.18
CA TYR A 138 0.70 -3.32 -10.41
C TYR A 138 1.66 -3.45 -9.24
N ALA A 139 1.20 -4.07 -8.16
CA ALA A 139 2.08 -4.52 -7.09
C ALA A 139 2.99 -5.66 -7.59
N THR A 140 4.23 -5.31 -7.94
CA THR A 140 5.22 -6.24 -8.50
C THR A 140 5.39 -7.56 -7.72
N PRO A 141 5.36 -7.59 -6.37
CA PRO A 141 5.51 -8.84 -5.63
C PRO A 141 4.45 -9.91 -5.92
N LEU A 142 3.27 -9.54 -6.44
CA LEU A 142 2.24 -10.51 -6.84
C LEU A 142 2.73 -11.38 -8.01
N GLN A 143 3.51 -10.82 -8.93
CA GLN A 143 4.12 -11.58 -10.02
C GLN A 143 5.10 -12.64 -9.47
N THR A 144 5.82 -12.32 -8.38
CA THR A 144 6.67 -13.31 -7.68
C THR A 144 5.84 -14.44 -7.10
N LEU A 145 4.73 -14.13 -6.42
CA LEU A 145 3.82 -15.16 -5.88
C LEU A 145 3.23 -16.04 -6.99
N PHE A 146 2.87 -15.45 -8.13
CA PHE A 146 2.44 -16.20 -9.31
C PHE A 146 3.54 -17.13 -9.82
N ALA A 147 4.75 -16.61 -10.03
CA ALA A 147 5.87 -17.42 -10.51
C ALA A 147 6.22 -18.57 -9.55
N MET A 148 6.17 -18.33 -8.23
CA MET A 148 6.35 -19.39 -7.22
C MET A 148 5.30 -20.49 -7.35
N SER A 149 4.03 -20.16 -7.68
CA SER A 149 3.00 -21.19 -7.83
C SER A 149 3.14 -22.01 -9.12
N GLN A 150 3.87 -21.49 -10.10
CA GLN A 150 4.14 -22.21 -11.35
C GLN A 150 5.37 -23.12 -11.24
N ASP A 151 6.25 -22.91 -10.26
CA ASP A 151 7.41 -23.77 -10.03
C ASP A 151 7.09 -24.88 -9.01
N GLY A 152 6.91 -26.11 -9.51
CA GLY A 152 6.59 -27.26 -8.67
C GLY A 152 7.59 -27.54 -7.54
N ARG A 153 8.83 -27.03 -7.62
CA ARG A 153 9.84 -27.17 -6.55
C ARG A 153 9.54 -26.31 -5.34
N ALA A 154 8.80 -25.21 -5.51
CA ALA A 154 8.41 -24.33 -4.41
C ALA A 154 7.33 -24.95 -3.52
N GLY A 155 6.62 -25.99 -4.00
CA GLY A 155 5.52 -26.61 -3.25
C GLY A 155 4.41 -25.61 -2.91
N PHE A 156 4.19 -24.62 -3.77
CA PHE A 156 3.33 -23.46 -3.51
C PHE A 156 2.06 -23.57 -4.35
N SER A 157 0.94 -23.94 -3.72
CA SER A 157 -0.33 -24.18 -4.43
C SER A 157 -1.02 -22.87 -4.85
N ARG A 158 -2.11 -22.99 -5.64
CA ARG A 158 -2.96 -21.85 -5.99
C ARG A 158 -3.67 -21.29 -4.75
N GLU A 159 -4.05 -22.16 -3.83
CA GLU A 159 -4.66 -21.83 -2.56
C GLU A 159 -3.66 -21.08 -1.67
N ASP A 160 -2.43 -21.58 -1.54
CA ASP A 160 -1.35 -20.90 -0.81
C ASP A 160 -1.07 -19.52 -1.41
N ARG A 161 -1.04 -19.43 -2.75
CA ARG A 161 -0.87 -18.16 -3.46
C ARG A 161 -1.92 -17.13 -3.08
N LEU A 162 -3.20 -17.53 -3.08
CA LEU A 162 -4.29 -16.63 -2.71
C LEU A 162 -4.19 -16.20 -1.24
N GLU A 163 -3.84 -17.11 -0.33
CA GLU A 163 -3.62 -16.78 1.08
C GLU A 163 -2.46 -15.80 1.26
N GLN A 164 -1.31 -16.03 0.60
CA GLN A 164 -0.17 -15.12 0.66
C GLN A 164 -0.45 -13.77 0.01
N ALA A 165 -1.23 -13.71 -1.07
CA ALA A 165 -1.60 -12.45 -1.72
C ALA A 165 -2.45 -11.57 -0.78
N LYS A 166 -3.43 -12.19 -0.10
CA LYS A 166 -4.24 -11.51 0.93
C LYS A 166 -3.38 -11.06 2.11
N LEU A 167 -2.49 -11.91 2.59
CA LEU A 167 -1.59 -11.58 3.68
C LEU A 167 -0.62 -10.44 3.29
N PHE A 168 -0.08 -10.47 2.08
CA PHE A 168 0.79 -9.41 1.55
C PHE A 168 0.08 -8.06 1.51
N CYS A 169 -1.16 -8.04 1.01
CA CYS A 169 -2.00 -6.84 1.01
C CYS A 169 -2.18 -6.29 2.43
N ARG A 170 -2.65 -7.13 3.36
CA ARG A 170 -2.90 -6.73 4.74
C ARG A 170 -1.63 -6.23 5.44
N THR A 171 -0.52 -6.96 5.31
CA THR A 171 0.76 -6.54 5.91
C THR A 171 1.23 -5.22 5.33
N LEU A 172 1.04 -4.98 4.03
CA LEU A 172 1.40 -3.69 3.43
C LEU A 172 0.50 -2.55 3.91
N GLU A 173 -0.80 -2.79 4.07
CA GLU A 173 -1.73 -1.83 4.68
C GLU A 173 -1.29 -1.45 6.10
N ASP A 174 -0.93 -2.45 6.92
CA ASP A 174 -0.43 -2.24 8.29
C ASP A 174 0.87 -1.40 8.27
N ILE A 175 1.83 -1.73 7.40
CA ILE A 175 3.09 -0.97 7.24
C ILE A 175 2.81 0.50 6.83
N LEU A 176 1.86 0.72 5.92
CA LEU A 176 1.52 2.07 5.45
C LEU A 176 0.77 2.88 6.51
N ALA A 177 -0.06 2.23 7.34
CA ALA A 177 -0.75 2.89 8.44
C ALA A 177 0.22 3.50 9.47
N ASP A 178 1.38 2.86 9.67
CA ASP A 178 2.46 3.38 10.50
C ASP A 178 3.27 4.53 9.84
N ALA A 179 3.00 4.82 8.55
CA ALA A 179 3.67 5.86 7.77
C ALA A 179 2.65 6.78 7.06
N PRO A 180 1.88 7.59 7.80
CA PRO A 180 0.71 8.33 7.27
C PRO A 180 1.06 9.30 6.13
N GLU A 181 2.25 9.91 6.16
CA GLU A 181 2.70 10.80 5.08
C GLU A 181 2.88 10.07 3.74
N LEU A 182 3.27 8.79 3.78
CA LEU A 182 3.41 7.95 2.58
C LEU A 182 2.06 7.34 2.19
N GLN A 183 1.25 6.94 3.18
CA GLN A 183 -0.09 6.42 2.95
C GLN A 183 -0.94 7.39 2.13
N ASN A 184 -0.88 8.68 2.44
CA ASN A 184 -1.65 9.70 1.73
C ASN A 184 -1.23 9.91 0.27
N ASN A 185 -0.06 9.40 -0.14
CA ASN A 185 0.46 9.52 -1.51
C ASN A 185 0.20 8.27 -2.36
N CYS A 186 -0.45 7.24 -1.82
CA CYS A 186 -0.80 6.03 -2.56
C CYS A 186 -2.19 5.51 -2.20
N ARG A 187 -2.77 4.68 -3.07
CA ARG A 187 -4.03 3.99 -2.84
C ARG A 187 -3.91 2.56 -3.35
N LEU A 188 -4.16 1.59 -2.47
CA LEU A 188 -4.24 0.19 -2.85
C LEU A 188 -5.63 -0.08 -3.45
N ILE A 189 -5.67 -0.74 -4.61
CA ILE A 189 -6.90 -1.18 -5.29
C ILE A 189 -6.87 -2.70 -5.33
N VAL A 190 -7.49 -3.31 -4.32
CA VAL A 190 -7.57 -4.76 -4.17
C VAL A 190 -8.80 -5.27 -4.91
N TYR A 191 -8.62 -6.20 -5.82
CA TYR A 191 -9.72 -6.79 -6.57
C TYR A 191 -9.48 -8.27 -6.86
N GLN A 192 -10.57 -8.97 -7.14
CA GLN A 192 -10.56 -10.34 -7.61
C GLN A 192 -11.51 -10.41 -8.79
N GLU A 193 -10.99 -10.81 -9.96
CA GLU A 193 -11.83 -10.99 -11.13
C GLU A 193 -12.84 -12.13 -10.84
N PRO A 194 -14.14 -11.89 -11.01
CA PRO A 194 -15.12 -12.94 -10.80
C PRO A 194 -14.94 -14.05 -11.84
N ALA A 195 -15.32 -15.27 -11.47
CA ALA A 195 -15.34 -16.39 -12.42
C ALA A 195 -16.23 -16.06 -13.64
N GLU A 196 -15.93 -16.69 -14.78
CA GLU A 196 -16.53 -16.45 -16.10
C GLU A 196 -18.02 -16.09 -16.07
N GLY A 197 -18.39 -15.00 -16.73
CA GLY A 197 -19.78 -14.53 -16.85
C GLY A 197 -20.09 -13.19 -16.19
N SER A 198 -19.14 -12.59 -15.47
CA SER A 198 -19.28 -11.22 -14.96
C SER A 198 -18.73 -10.17 -15.93
N SER A 199 -19.38 -9.02 -16.01
CA SER A 199 -18.89 -7.84 -16.74
C SER A 199 -17.89 -7.04 -15.88
N PHE A 200 -16.87 -7.70 -15.34
CA PHE A 200 -15.82 -6.99 -14.61
C PHE A 200 -15.07 -6.08 -15.58
N SER A 201 -14.88 -4.82 -15.18
CA SER A 201 -14.06 -3.86 -15.90
C SER A 201 -13.11 -3.20 -14.92
N LEU A 202 -11.83 -3.37 -15.17
CA LEU A 202 -10.78 -2.81 -14.34
C LEU A 202 -10.80 -1.28 -14.36
N SER A 203 -11.06 -0.68 -15.53
CA SER A 203 -11.20 0.77 -15.67
C SER A 203 -12.33 1.33 -14.80
N GLN A 204 -13.46 0.63 -14.70
CA GLN A 204 -14.58 1.02 -13.85
C GLN A 204 -14.26 0.90 -12.36
N GLU A 205 -13.52 -0.14 -11.95
CA GLU A 205 -13.08 -0.27 -10.57
C GLU A 205 -12.11 0.84 -10.18
N ILE A 206 -11.16 1.20 -11.05
CA ILE A 206 -10.24 2.31 -10.80
C ILE A 206 -11.00 3.64 -10.73
N LEU A 207 -11.93 3.91 -11.66
CA LEU A 207 -12.77 5.11 -11.63
C LEU A 207 -13.60 5.21 -10.34
N ARG A 208 -14.09 4.08 -9.81
CA ARG A 208 -14.79 4.04 -8.52
C ARG A 208 -13.89 4.55 -7.39
N HIS A 209 -12.63 4.11 -7.37
CA HIS A 209 -11.65 4.55 -6.38
C HIS A 209 -11.28 6.03 -6.53
N LEU A 210 -11.09 6.52 -7.77
CA LEU A 210 -10.80 7.94 -8.03
C LEU A 210 -11.94 8.85 -7.54
N ARG A 211 -13.19 8.51 -7.88
CA ARG A 211 -14.38 9.25 -7.42
C ARG A 211 -14.53 9.24 -5.90
N GLN A 212 -14.10 8.16 -5.24
CA GLN A 212 -14.09 8.09 -3.78
C GLN A 212 -13.03 9.02 -3.17
N GLU A 213 -11.84 9.06 -3.76
CA GLU A 213 -10.76 9.97 -3.33
C GLU A 213 -11.18 11.45 -3.45
N GLU A 214 -11.79 11.85 -4.57
CA GLU A 214 -12.27 13.23 -4.76
C GLU A 214 -13.26 13.66 -3.67
N ARG A 215 -14.12 12.74 -3.22
CA ARG A 215 -15.07 12.98 -2.12
C ARG A 215 -14.35 13.11 -0.78
N GLU A 216 -13.36 12.27 -0.49
CA GLU A 216 -12.53 12.35 0.72
C GLU A 216 -11.83 13.71 0.82
N VAL A 217 -11.26 14.21 -0.28
CA VAL A 217 -10.57 15.51 -0.34
C VAL A 217 -11.54 16.68 -0.17
N THR A 218 -12.70 16.64 -0.83
CA THR A 218 -13.71 17.71 -0.75
C THR A 218 -14.24 17.88 0.68
N MET A 219 -14.47 16.78 1.40
CA MET A 219 -14.95 16.82 2.78
C MET A 219 -13.88 17.35 3.76
N GLY A 220 -12.62 16.94 3.61
CA GLY A 220 -11.52 17.44 4.45
C GLY A 220 -11.23 18.93 4.28
N SER A 221 -11.46 19.48 3.08
CA SER A 221 -11.33 20.93 2.85
C SER A 221 -12.44 21.75 3.52
N MET A 222 -13.64 21.17 3.71
CA MET A 222 -14.78 21.86 4.32
C MET A 222 -14.57 22.06 5.83
N ASP A 223 -13.97 21.07 6.51
CA ASP A 223 -13.69 21.12 7.95
C ASP A 223 -12.55 22.09 8.32
N THR A 224 -11.71 22.45 7.35
CA THR A 224 -10.58 23.39 7.57
C THR A 224 -10.98 24.86 7.34
N SER A 225 -12.21 25.14 6.87
CA SER A 225 -12.64 26.48 6.46
C SER A 225 -13.35 27.30 7.56
N ILE A 226 -13.39 26.81 8.81
CA ILE A 226 -13.88 27.59 9.96
C ILE A 226 -12.70 28.38 10.54
N VAL A 227 -12.38 29.52 9.92
CA VAL A 227 -11.48 30.52 10.50
C VAL A 227 -12.28 31.32 11.55
N PRO A 228 -11.90 31.32 12.85
CA PRO A 228 -12.45 32.28 13.79
C PRO A 228 -11.81 33.64 13.52
N THR A 229 -12.66 34.63 13.23
CA THR A 229 -12.29 36.03 13.16
C THR A 229 -11.68 36.50 14.49
N SER A 230 -10.54 37.16 14.35
CA SER A 230 -9.70 37.80 15.36
C SER A 230 -10.42 38.63 16.43
N SER A 231 -9.96 38.50 17.68
CA SER A 231 -9.87 39.61 18.63
C SER A 231 -8.60 39.48 19.49
N THR A 232 -7.86 40.58 19.54
CA THR A 232 -6.59 40.82 20.23
C THR A 232 -6.74 40.84 21.75
N LEU A 233 -5.76 40.29 22.49
CA LEU A 233 -5.12 40.92 23.68
C LEU A 233 -4.04 40.00 24.30
N SER A 234 -2.78 40.36 24.06
CA SER A 234 -1.72 40.60 25.07
C SER A 234 -1.57 39.63 26.26
N GLN A 235 -0.54 38.77 26.25
CA GLN A 235 0.65 38.80 27.14
C GLN A 235 1.43 37.47 27.08
N GLU A 236 2.71 37.53 26.68
CA GLU A 236 3.69 36.48 26.94
C GLU A 236 4.01 36.40 28.44
N PRO A 237 4.40 35.22 28.94
CA PRO A 237 5.56 35.20 29.83
C PRO A 237 6.60 34.16 29.44
N ASN A 238 7.85 34.58 29.69
CA ASN A 238 9.11 33.93 29.36
C ASN A 238 9.35 32.58 30.04
N LEU A 239 10.03 31.72 29.29
CA LEU A 239 10.70 30.49 29.72
C LEU A 239 11.87 30.76 30.66
N PHE A 240 11.95 30.04 31.79
CA PHE A 240 13.21 29.68 32.45
C PHE A 240 12.99 28.50 33.40
N ILE A 241 13.39 27.28 33.02
CA ILE A 241 14.03 26.32 33.93
C ILE A 241 15.11 25.55 33.15
N SER A 242 16.30 25.55 33.75
CA SER A 242 17.56 24.99 33.29
C SER A 242 17.72 23.48 33.53
N GLY A 243 18.47 22.82 32.64
CA GLY A 243 19.55 21.91 33.03
C GLY A 243 19.33 20.40 32.93
N LEU A 244 20.23 19.75 32.15
CA LEU A 244 20.74 18.36 32.26
C LEU A 244 19.73 17.24 31.88
N GLU A 245 19.97 16.28 30.98
CA GLU A 245 21.14 15.65 30.36
C GLU A 245 20.73 15.13 28.96
N GLN A 246 21.65 15.15 27.98
CA GLN A 246 21.46 14.47 26.68
C GLN A 246 21.88 12.99 26.80
N PRO A 247 21.03 12.01 26.45
CA PRO A 247 21.53 10.69 26.09
C PRO A 247 22.02 10.70 24.64
N LEU A 248 23.26 10.24 24.46
CA LEU A 248 23.94 10.03 23.17
C LEU A 248 23.17 9.07 22.24
N PRO A 249 23.31 9.21 20.90
CA PRO A 249 22.62 8.34 19.96
C PRO A 249 23.17 6.91 19.97
N LEU A 250 22.26 5.94 19.98
CA LEU A 250 22.56 4.54 19.64
C LEU A 250 22.95 4.46 18.16
N ARG A 251 24.01 3.69 17.90
CA ARG A 251 24.64 3.48 16.58
C ARG A 251 23.63 3.34 15.45
N THR A 252 23.83 4.13 14.40
CA THR A 252 23.28 3.83 13.07
C THR A 252 24.14 2.74 12.44
N ASP A 253 23.62 1.52 12.37
CA ASP A 253 24.13 0.54 11.40
C ASP A 253 23.80 1.09 10.00
N ILE A 254 24.86 1.41 9.27
CA ILE A 254 24.80 1.94 7.90
C ILE A 254 24.63 0.75 6.95
N PHE A 255 23.55 0.75 6.15
CA PHE A 255 23.46 0.05 4.87
C PHE A 255 22.94 1.00 3.79
#